data_AF-A3KA47-F1
#
_entry.id   AF-A3KA47-F1
#
_cell.length_a   1.000
_cell.length_b   1.000
_cell.length_c   1.000
_cell.angle_alpha   90.00
_cell.angle_beta   90.00
_cell.angle_gamma   90.00
#
_symmetry.space_group_name_H-M   'P 1'
#
loop_
_entity.id
_entity.type
_entity.pdbx_description
1 polymer ?
#
loop_
_entity_poly.entity_id
_entity_poly.type
_entity_poly.pdbx_seq_one_letter_code
_entity_poly.pdbx_strand_id
1 'polypeptide(L)'
;MMLTAVRAAPVVRPGRVARVPVSIWDLLVWAFRWERVSLDFDELASVAGERPGIGIEYILMKRGDLGCEIDGGGRSEPHPDAEAVASALAVLPEALGGRRMAVAIAEFARADAWPDFGTDAARCEPEEWRVTKWGRFARRTFWTGTGRLDRWPAHVLGKDDGHVCLVRYTGTARDAAEMRRFWLTWRLALLELRTSFRIGGDLTGFVLTDALPPLEPWKKGLDRKSLR
;
A
#
# COMPACT_ATOMS: atom_id res chain seq x y z
N MET A 1 2.32 11.18 3.50
CA MET A 1 1.59 10.14 4.25
C MET A 1 0.34 9.85 3.45
N MET A 2 0.39 8.85 2.55
CA MET A 2 -0.69 8.50 1.64
C MET A 2 -1.85 7.97 2.47
N LEU A 3 -3.00 8.65 2.46
CA LEU A 3 -4.15 8.19 3.21
C LEU A 3 -4.80 7.05 2.42
N THR A 4 -4.46 5.84 2.85
CA THR A 4 -5.06 4.57 2.45
C THR A 4 -6.56 4.61 2.76
N ALA A 5 -7.41 4.35 1.77
CA ALA A 5 -8.83 4.17 2.03
C ALA A 5 -9.00 2.83 2.73
N VAL A 6 -9.16 2.85 4.06
CA VAL A 6 -9.39 1.65 4.86
C VAL A 6 -10.78 1.12 4.53
N ARG A 7 -10.81 -0.12 4.02
CA ARG A 7 -12.03 -0.89 3.82
C ARG A 7 -12.16 -1.82 5.03
N ALA A 8 -13.39 -2.13 5.40
CA ALA A 8 -13.65 -3.26 6.29
C ALA A 8 -14.27 -4.34 5.40
N ALA A 9 -13.41 -5.10 4.71
CA ALA A 9 -13.85 -6.23 3.92
C ALA A 9 -14.62 -7.22 4.81
N PRO A 10 -15.70 -7.84 4.32
CA PRO A 10 -16.36 -8.90 5.05
C PRO A 10 -15.38 -10.07 5.26
N VAL A 11 -15.40 -10.68 6.45
CA VAL A 11 -14.58 -11.87 6.71
C VAL A 11 -15.15 -13.02 5.89
N VAL A 12 -14.43 -13.38 4.82
CA VAL A 12 -14.75 -14.54 3.98
C VAL A 12 -13.98 -15.77 4.45
N ARG A 13 -14.58 -16.94 4.24
CA ARG A 13 -13.97 -18.25 4.56
C ARG A 13 -14.16 -19.21 3.39
N PRO A 14 -13.21 -20.11 3.14
CA PRO A 14 -13.36 -21.11 2.10
C PRO A 14 -14.54 -22.03 2.43
N GLY A 15 -15.32 -22.37 1.41
CA GLY A 15 -16.42 -23.30 1.54
C GLY A 15 -15.91 -24.75 1.66
N ARG A 16 -16.47 -25.51 2.60
CA ARG A 16 -16.06 -26.92 2.83
C ARG A 16 -16.71 -27.92 1.87
N VAL A 17 -17.89 -27.61 1.36
CA VAL A 17 -18.71 -28.51 0.52
C VAL A 17 -19.11 -27.84 -0.80
N ALA A 18 -19.46 -26.55 -0.74
CA ALA A 18 -19.75 -25.74 -1.92
C ALA A 18 -18.83 -24.53 -1.93
N ARG A 19 -18.43 -24.10 -3.12
CA ARG A 19 -17.55 -22.94 -3.28
C ARG A 19 -18.29 -21.65 -2.93
N VAL A 20 -17.60 -20.75 -2.23
CA VAL A 20 -18.16 -19.45 -1.80
C VAL A 20 -17.84 -18.37 -2.84
N PRO A 21 -18.82 -17.58 -3.30
CA PRO A 21 -18.56 -16.45 -4.19
C PRO A 21 -17.75 -15.37 -3.45
N VAL A 22 -16.65 -14.92 -4.05
CA VAL A 22 -15.74 -13.93 -3.45
C VAL A 22 -15.24 -12.94 -4.50
N SER A 23 -14.97 -11.69 -4.11
CA SER A 23 -14.25 -10.75 -4.98
C SER A 23 -12.76 -11.06 -4.97
N ILE A 24 -12.02 -10.65 -6.01
CA ILE A 24 -10.56 -10.85 -6.02
C ILE A 24 -9.88 -10.13 -4.85
N TRP A 25 -10.40 -8.97 -4.44
CA TRP A 25 -9.85 -8.23 -3.31
C TRP A 25 -10.09 -8.95 -1.98
N ASP A 26 -11.30 -9.45 -1.74
CA ASP A 26 -11.60 -10.18 -0.50
C ASP A 26 -10.82 -11.48 -0.39
N LEU A 27 -10.56 -12.14 -1.53
CA LEU A 27 -9.69 -13.32 -1.58
C LEU A 27 -8.26 -12.98 -1.16
N LEU A 28 -7.71 -11.86 -1.67
CA LEU A 28 -6.37 -11.37 -1.29
C LEU A 28 -6.31 -10.99 0.19
N VAL A 29 -7.31 -10.27 0.70
CA VAL A 29 -7.41 -9.92 2.13
C VAL A 29 -7.49 -11.19 2.98
N TRP A 30 -8.30 -12.18 2.59
CA TRP A 30 -8.34 -13.46 3.27
C TRP A 30 -6.97 -14.15 3.29
N ALA A 31 -6.32 -14.30 2.14
CA ALA A 31 -5.03 -14.98 2.03
C ALA A 31 -3.94 -14.30 2.88
N PHE A 32 -3.79 -12.98 2.77
CA PHE A 32 -2.67 -12.28 3.42
C PHE A 32 -2.96 -11.81 4.85
N ARG A 33 -4.19 -11.39 5.16
CA ARG A 33 -4.54 -10.86 6.49
C ARG A 33 -4.97 -11.96 7.46
N TRP A 34 -5.83 -12.88 6.99
CA TRP A 34 -6.46 -13.89 7.85
C TRP A 34 -5.69 -15.20 7.85
N GLU A 35 -5.36 -15.73 6.66
CA GLU A 35 -4.57 -16.96 6.51
C GLU A 35 -3.06 -16.71 6.72
N ARG A 36 -2.62 -15.45 6.60
CA ARG A 36 -1.22 -15.01 6.79
C ARG A 36 -0.26 -15.77 5.88
N VAL A 37 -0.66 -16.02 4.64
CA VAL A 37 0.23 -16.58 3.63
C VAL A 37 1.41 -15.63 3.41
N SER A 38 2.60 -16.21 3.23
CA SER A 38 3.80 -15.45 2.90
C SER A 38 3.86 -15.22 1.40
N LEU A 39 4.32 -14.04 1.00
CA LEU A 39 4.68 -13.79 -0.39
C LEU A 39 6.19 -14.06 -0.52
N ASP A 40 6.55 -15.08 -1.30
CA ASP A 40 7.93 -15.42 -1.60
C ASP A 40 8.17 -15.33 -3.11
N PHE A 41 9.28 -14.74 -3.51
CA PHE A 41 9.66 -14.60 -4.93
C PHE A 41 10.76 -15.59 -5.32
N ASP A 42 11.29 -16.32 -4.35
CA ASP A 42 12.30 -17.34 -4.51
C ASP A 42 11.92 -18.56 -3.67
N GLU A 43 10.78 -19.15 -4.02
CA GLU A 43 10.25 -20.37 -3.38
C GLU A 43 11.30 -21.51 -3.40
N LEU A 44 12.16 -21.55 -4.42
CA LEU A 44 13.20 -22.57 -4.55
C LEU A 44 14.36 -22.35 -3.54
N ALA A 45 14.84 -21.12 -3.39
CA ALA A 45 15.86 -20.81 -2.38
C ALA A 45 15.33 -20.92 -0.95
N SER A 46 14.04 -20.61 -0.72
CA SER A 46 13.45 -20.71 0.61
C SER A 46 13.18 -22.15 1.04
N VAL A 47 12.85 -23.05 0.11
CA VAL A 47 12.83 -24.51 0.34
C VAL A 47 14.25 -25.06 0.51
N ALA A 48 15.25 -24.49 -0.16
CA ALA A 48 16.66 -24.87 -0.04
C ALA A 48 17.37 -24.31 1.22
N GLY A 49 16.70 -23.48 2.04
CA GLY A 49 17.23 -22.95 3.30
C GLY A 49 18.13 -21.71 3.18
N GLU A 50 18.23 -21.10 2.00
CA GLU A 50 19.04 -19.90 1.76
C GLU A 50 18.26 -18.62 2.09
N ARG A 51 18.07 -18.33 3.39
CA ARG A 51 17.69 -16.98 3.85
C ARG A 51 18.92 -16.24 4.41
N PRO A 52 19.00 -14.90 4.27
CA PRO A 52 20.12 -14.12 4.79
C PRO A 52 20.36 -14.40 6.28
N GLY A 53 21.65 -14.56 6.63
CA GLY A 53 22.16 -15.17 7.87
C GLY A 53 21.85 -14.41 9.16
N ILE A 54 20.62 -14.52 9.63
CA ILE A 54 20.27 -14.21 11.02
C ILE A 54 20.00 -15.55 11.70
N GLY A 55 20.90 -15.94 12.60
CA GLY A 55 20.72 -17.15 13.41
C GLY A 55 19.44 -17.06 14.25
N ILE A 56 18.82 -18.22 14.48
CA ILE A 56 17.61 -18.31 15.30
C ILE A 56 17.83 -17.69 16.69
N GLU A 57 19.07 -17.73 17.18
CA GLU A 57 19.54 -17.16 18.44
C GLU A 57 19.30 -15.65 18.51
N TYR A 58 19.59 -14.93 17.42
CA TYR A 58 19.38 -13.47 17.34
C TYR A 58 17.89 -13.12 17.40
N ILE A 59 17.05 -13.92 16.73
CA ILE A 59 15.60 -13.75 16.72
C ILE A 59 15.03 -14.00 18.12
N LEU A 60 15.50 -15.06 18.79
CA LEU A 60 15.12 -15.39 20.17
C LEU A 60 15.52 -14.28 21.14
N MET A 61 16.73 -13.74 21.01
CA MET A 61 17.20 -12.63 21.84
C MET A 61 16.33 -11.38 21.69
N LYS A 62 15.97 -11.01 20.45
CA LYS A 62 15.10 -9.85 20.18
C LYS A 62 13.66 -10.04 20.65
N ARG A 63 13.14 -11.28 20.64
CA ARG A 63 11.83 -11.59 21.23
C ARG A 63 11.86 -11.51 22.75
N GLY A 64 12.95 -11.98 23.37
CA GLY A 64 13.21 -11.79 24.80
C GLY A 64 13.27 -10.31 25.20
N ASP A 65 13.95 -9.47 24.41
CA ASP A 65 13.97 -8.01 24.59
C ASP A 65 12.55 -7.39 24.60
N LEU A 66 11.62 -7.98 23.82
CA LEU A 66 10.22 -7.57 23.74
C LEU A 66 9.31 -8.23 24.79
N GLY A 67 9.85 -9.11 25.64
CA GLY A 67 9.09 -9.88 26.63
C GLY A 67 8.16 -10.93 26.01
N CYS A 68 8.39 -11.32 24.75
CA CYS A 68 7.60 -12.34 24.07
C CYS A 68 8.15 -13.74 24.36
N GLU A 69 7.38 -14.55 25.09
CA GLU A 69 7.65 -15.97 25.28
C GLU A 69 7.06 -16.80 24.12
N ILE A 70 7.78 -17.84 23.69
CA ILE A 70 7.25 -18.75 22.66
C ILE A 70 6.23 -19.66 23.32
N ASP A 71 4.96 -19.32 23.16
CA ASP A 71 3.85 -20.21 23.46
C ASP A 71 3.94 -21.40 22.49
N GLY A 72 4.45 -22.53 22.99
CA GLY A 72 4.83 -23.67 22.18
C GLY A 72 3.71 -24.10 21.21
N GLY A 73 3.95 -23.91 19.92
CA GLY A 73 3.01 -24.26 18.86
C GLY A 73 3.73 -24.37 17.52
N GLY A 74 3.41 -25.43 16.75
CA GLY A 74 3.88 -25.57 15.37
C GLY A 74 3.22 -24.56 14.43
N ARG A 75 3.74 -24.44 13.20
CA ARG A 75 3.05 -23.73 12.11
C ARG A 75 2.09 -24.70 11.42
N SER A 76 0.84 -24.30 11.22
CA SER A 76 -0.04 -25.00 10.29
C SER A 76 0.32 -24.60 8.86
N GLU A 77 0.33 -25.56 7.95
CA GLU A 77 0.43 -25.29 6.51
C GLU A 77 -0.73 -24.36 6.10
N PRO A 78 -0.46 -23.33 5.26
CA PRO A 78 -1.52 -22.48 4.74
C PRO A 78 -2.54 -23.29 3.93
N HIS A 79 -3.76 -22.79 3.85
CA HIS A 79 -4.76 -23.36 2.94
C HIS A 79 -4.25 -23.36 1.48
N PRO A 80 -4.46 -24.43 0.68
CA PRO A 80 -3.98 -24.52 -0.70
C PRO A 80 -4.39 -23.33 -1.59
N ASP A 81 -5.65 -22.88 -1.48
CA ASP A 81 -6.11 -21.67 -2.19
C ASP A 81 -5.31 -20.40 -1.81
N ALA A 82 -4.83 -20.27 -0.58
CA ALA A 82 -4.01 -19.12 -0.17
C ALA A 82 -2.59 -19.21 -0.74
N GLU A 83 -2.01 -20.41 -0.82
CA GLU A 83 -0.74 -20.64 -1.52
C GLU A 83 -0.86 -20.33 -3.01
N ALA A 84 -1.92 -20.81 -3.66
CA ALA A 84 -2.20 -20.49 -5.06
C ALA A 84 -2.30 -18.96 -5.29
N VAL A 85 -2.92 -18.23 -4.35
CA VAL A 85 -2.95 -16.76 -4.33
C VAL A 85 -1.56 -16.15 -4.24
N ALA A 86 -0.72 -16.65 -3.33
CA ALA A 86 0.64 -16.16 -3.17
C ALA A 86 1.50 -16.42 -4.41
N SER A 87 1.48 -17.63 -4.95
CA SER A 87 2.27 -18.00 -6.12
C SER A 87 1.82 -17.23 -7.37
N ALA A 88 0.51 -17.09 -7.60
CA ALA A 88 0.00 -16.27 -8.71
C ALA A 88 0.41 -14.80 -8.60
N LEU A 89 0.41 -14.26 -7.37
CA LEU A 89 0.87 -12.90 -7.11
C LEU A 89 2.39 -12.75 -7.30
N ALA A 90 3.17 -13.77 -6.95
CA ALA A 90 4.63 -13.76 -7.08
C ALA A 90 5.11 -13.69 -8.54
N VAL A 91 4.34 -14.27 -9.48
CA VAL A 91 4.62 -14.26 -10.92
C VAL A 91 3.89 -13.16 -11.69
N LEU A 92 3.44 -12.09 -11.00
CA LEU A 92 2.77 -10.97 -11.64
C LEU A 92 3.63 -10.38 -12.79
N PRO A 93 3.06 -10.11 -13.98
CA PRO A 93 3.83 -9.56 -15.10
C PRO A 93 4.50 -8.22 -14.81
N GLU A 94 5.69 -8.00 -15.35
CA GLU A 94 6.43 -6.73 -15.23
C GLU A 94 5.67 -5.54 -15.82
N ALA A 95 4.86 -5.76 -16.87
CA ALA A 95 3.99 -4.74 -17.45
C ALA A 95 2.94 -4.20 -16.45
N LEU A 96 2.62 -4.97 -15.41
CA LEU A 96 1.71 -4.60 -14.32
C LEU A 96 2.47 -4.21 -13.04
N GLY A 97 3.79 -4.02 -13.12
CA GLY A 97 4.66 -3.60 -12.02
C GLY A 97 5.37 -4.75 -11.29
N GLY A 98 5.20 -5.99 -11.75
CA GLY A 98 6.00 -7.14 -11.33
C GLY A 98 6.05 -7.33 -9.82
N ARG A 99 7.25 -7.70 -9.31
CA ARG A 99 7.49 -7.96 -7.88
C ARG A 99 7.13 -6.77 -6.99
N ARG A 100 7.37 -5.53 -7.43
CA ARG A 100 7.06 -4.33 -6.63
C ARG A 100 5.55 -4.16 -6.44
N MET A 101 4.77 -4.36 -7.50
CA MET A 101 3.31 -4.33 -7.41
C MET A 101 2.78 -5.49 -6.56
N ALA A 102 3.36 -6.69 -6.71
CA ALA A 102 3.00 -7.85 -5.90
C ALA A 102 3.17 -7.59 -4.39
N VAL A 103 4.32 -7.04 -3.98
CA VAL A 103 4.55 -6.63 -2.59
C VAL A 103 3.52 -5.59 -2.15
N ALA A 104 3.29 -4.55 -2.97
CA ALA A 104 2.32 -3.50 -2.63
C ALA A 104 0.91 -4.07 -2.42
N ILE A 105 0.45 -4.95 -3.31
CA ILE A 105 -0.85 -5.64 -3.20
C ILE A 105 -0.93 -6.44 -1.90
N ALA A 106 0.11 -7.21 -1.57
CA ALA A 106 0.13 -8.00 -0.34
C ALA A 106 0.06 -7.10 0.91
N GLU A 107 0.81 -6.00 0.96
CA GLU A 107 0.75 -5.05 2.09
C GLU A 107 -0.63 -4.39 2.20
N PHE A 108 -1.20 -3.96 1.07
CA PHE A 108 -2.55 -3.39 1.03
C PHE A 108 -3.61 -4.40 1.50
N ALA A 109 -3.48 -5.67 1.13
CA ALA A 109 -4.38 -6.74 1.55
C ALA A 109 -4.26 -7.04 3.06
N ARG A 110 -3.04 -7.05 3.62
CA ARG A 110 -2.81 -7.17 5.07
C ARG A 110 -3.45 -6.02 5.85
N ALA A 111 -3.36 -4.81 5.31
CA ALA A 111 -3.97 -3.62 5.89
C ALA A 111 -5.48 -3.52 5.64
N ASP A 112 -6.03 -4.33 4.72
CA ASP A 112 -7.38 -4.20 4.17
C ASP A 112 -7.68 -2.76 3.73
N ALA A 113 -6.77 -2.21 2.94
CA ALA A 113 -6.85 -0.84 2.51
C ALA A 113 -6.42 -0.71 1.05
N TRP A 114 -7.03 0.22 0.33
CA TRP A 114 -6.69 0.46 -1.06
C TRP A 114 -5.64 1.56 -1.21
N PRO A 115 -4.85 1.54 -2.30
CA PRO A 115 -3.93 2.62 -2.57
C PRO A 115 -4.65 3.97 -2.68
N ASP A 116 -3.95 5.03 -2.29
CA ASP A 116 -4.44 6.40 -2.49
C ASP A 116 -4.65 6.66 -3.99
N PHE A 117 -5.74 7.34 -4.30
CA PHE A 117 -6.21 7.61 -5.66
C PHE A 117 -6.34 9.10 -5.96
N GLY A 118 -5.76 9.97 -5.12
CA GLY A 118 -5.54 11.38 -5.41
C GLY A 118 -6.83 12.20 -5.39
N THR A 119 -7.51 12.21 -4.25
CA THR A 119 -8.67 13.08 -3.97
C THR A 119 -8.31 14.38 -3.28
N ASP A 120 -7.13 14.47 -2.71
CA ASP A 120 -6.69 15.66 -2.01
C ASP A 120 -6.59 16.86 -2.95
N ALA A 121 -7.12 18.00 -2.50
CA ALA A 121 -6.95 19.28 -3.18
C ALA A 121 -5.48 19.73 -3.08
N ALA A 122 -5.02 20.48 -4.09
CA ALA A 122 -3.69 21.08 -4.06
C ALA A 122 -3.54 22.03 -2.87
N ARG A 123 -2.47 21.86 -2.11
CA ARG A 123 -2.15 22.68 -0.93
C ARG A 123 -0.75 23.28 -1.08
N CYS A 124 -0.61 24.51 -0.58
CA CYS A 124 0.67 25.18 -0.39
C CYS A 124 0.88 25.29 1.12
N GLU A 125 1.80 24.49 1.64
CA GLU A 125 2.04 24.40 3.09
C GLU A 125 3.46 24.85 3.42
N PRO A 126 3.69 25.51 4.56
CA PRO A 126 5.04 25.77 5.04
C PRO A 126 5.82 24.46 5.18
N GLU A 127 7.06 24.46 4.71
CA GLU A 127 7.93 23.29 4.86
C GLU A 127 8.20 22.97 6.33
N GLU A 128 8.25 24.00 7.18
CA GLU A 128 8.47 23.84 8.61
C GLU A 128 7.61 24.81 9.43
N TRP A 129 7.16 24.32 10.58
CA TRP A 129 6.39 25.07 11.57
C TRP A 129 7.20 25.26 12.85
N ARG A 130 7.08 26.44 13.45
CA ARG A 130 7.62 26.73 14.79
C ARG A 130 6.47 27.04 15.75
N VAL A 131 6.56 26.51 16.97
CA VAL A 131 5.63 26.82 18.05
C VAL A 131 6.25 27.89 18.94
N THR A 132 5.50 28.94 19.23
CA THR A 132 5.90 30.03 20.12
C THR A 132 4.82 30.24 21.17
N LYS A 133 5.08 31.06 22.19
CA LYS A 133 4.07 31.45 23.19
C LYS A 133 2.82 32.11 22.60
N TRP A 134 2.90 32.62 21.37
CA TRP A 134 1.80 33.27 20.64
C TRP A 134 1.10 32.34 19.65
N GLY A 135 1.45 31.04 19.65
CA GLY A 135 0.86 30.04 18.76
C GLY A 135 1.85 29.49 17.73
N ARG A 136 1.29 28.81 16.73
CA ARG A 136 2.01 28.08 15.69
C ARG A 136 2.18 28.98 14.45
N PHE A 137 3.43 29.19 14.05
CA PHE A 137 3.79 30.03 12.91
C PHE A 137 4.66 29.28 11.92
N ALA A 138 4.59 29.64 10.64
CA ALA A 138 5.54 29.15 9.65
C ALA A 138 6.98 29.59 10.00
N ARG A 139 7.96 28.71 9.81
CA ARG A 139 9.37 29.06 10.02
C ARG A 139 9.82 30.00 8.91
N ARG A 140 10.48 31.09 9.30
CA ARG A 140 11.14 32.02 8.38
C ARG A 140 12.63 31.70 8.34
N THR A 141 13.20 31.67 7.14
CA THR A 141 14.62 31.42 6.88
C THR A 141 15.18 32.61 6.09
N PHE A 142 16.43 32.98 6.32
CA PHE A 142 17.06 34.03 5.51
C PHE A 142 17.32 33.53 4.09
N TRP A 143 17.04 34.36 3.09
CA TRP A 143 17.17 34.06 1.67
C TRP A 143 18.62 34.20 1.25
N THR A 144 19.18 33.09 0.77
CA THR A 144 20.59 33.00 0.37
C THR A 144 20.79 33.10 -1.15
N GLY A 145 19.78 33.54 -1.91
CA GLY A 145 19.89 33.68 -3.38
C GLY A 145 19.73 32.38 -4.15
N THR A 146 19.29 31.29 -3.51
CA THR A 146 19.29 29.95 -4.12
C THR A 146 17.91 29.65 -4.71
N GLY A 147 17.74 29.89 -6.02
CA GLY A 147 16.51 29.69 -6.80
C GLY A 147 16.62 30.36 -8.17
N ARG A 148 15.61 30.24 -9.06
CA ARG A 148 15.58 30.86 -10.41
C ARG A 148 15.69 32.40 -10.45
N LEU A 149 15.95 33.05 -9.32
CA LEU A 149 16.07 34.49 -9.13
C LEU A 149 17.25 34.76 -8.18
N ASP A 150 18.35 35.30 -8.70
CA ASP A 150 19.57 35.62 -7.94
C ASP A 150 19.34 36.75 -6.92
N ARG A 151 18.33 37.61 -7.16
CA ARG A 151 17.90 38.68 -6.26
C ARG A 151 16.40 38.90 -6.36
N TRP A 152 15.74 39.06 -5.22
CA TRP A 152 14.32 39.45 -5.18
C TRP A 152 14.13 40.85 -5.80
N PRO A 153 13.03 41.13 -6.53
CA PRO A 153 12.84 42.44 -7.14
C PRO A 153 12.94 43.56 -6.09
N ALA A 154 13.79 44.56 -6.35
CA ALA A 154 14.15 45.59 -5.38
C ALA A 154 12.96 46.43 -4.87
N HIS A 155 11.84 46.43 -5.59
CA HIS A 155 10.60 47.13 -5.22
C HIS A 155 9.71 46.36 -4.24
N VAL A 156 10.04 45.10 -3.93
CA VAL A 156 9.28 44.21 -3.02
C VAL A 156 10.00 44.03 -1.67
N LEU A 157 11.20 44.58 -1.56
CA LEU A 157 12.06 44.51 -0.38
C LEU A 157 11.90 45.79 0.45
N GLY A 158 11.66 45.65 1.76
CA GLY A 158 11.65 46.75 2.71
C GLY A 158 12.57 46.40 3.89
N LYS A 159 13.49 47.32 4.23
CA LYS A 159 14.43 47.48 5.37
C LYS A 159 14.98 46.25 6.16
N ASP A 160 14.24 45.16 6.34
CA ASP A 160 14.60 43.90 7.02
C ASP A 160 14.84 42.73 6.03
N ASP A 161 15.40 43.07 4.87
CA ASP A 161 15.39 42.31 3.62
C ASP A 161 16.05 40.93 3.68
N GLY A 162 15.24 39.87 3.57
CA GLY A 162 15.73 38.54 3.20
C GLY A 162 14.96 37.36 3.75
N HIS A 163 14.01 37.51 4.67
CA HIS A 163 13.37 36.32 5.26
C HIS A 163 12.24 35.74 4.39
N VAL A 164 12.42 34.50 3.92
CA VAL A 164 11.43 33.70 3.18
C VAL A 164 10.82 32.60 4.04
N CYS A 165 9.60 32.17 3.70
CA CYS A 165 9.04 30.90 4.13
C CYS A 165 9.18 29.92 2.98
N LEU A 166 9.93 28.84 3.17
CA LEU A 166 9.93 27.75 2.19
C LEU A 166 8.58 27.05 2.27
N VAL A 167 8.01 26.76 1.10
CA VAL A 167 6.72 26.12 0.96
C VAL A 167 6.86 24.84 0.16
N ARG A 168 6.04 23.86 0.52
CA ARG A 168 5.87 22.61 -0.19
C ARG A 168 4.49 22.60 -0.82
N TYR A 169 4.44 22.30 -2.11
CA TYR A 169 3.19 22.01 -2.79
C TYR A 169 2.91 20.51 -2.69
N THR A 170 1.71 20.16 -2.23
CA THR A 170 1.22 18.78 -2.15
C THR A 170 -0.15 18.70 -2.83
N GLY A 171 -0.57 17.50 -3.23
CA GLY A 171 -1.84 17.32 -3.93
C GLY A 171 -1.89 18.03 -5.28
N THR A 172 -0.73 18.26 -5.91
CA THR A 172 -0.66 18.93 -7.20
C THR A 172 -1.32 18.07 -8.28
N ALA A 173 -1.66 18.66 -9.43
CA ALA A 173 -2.18 17.91 -10.57
C ALA A 173 -1.23 16.78 -11.01
N ARG A 174 0.08 16.96 -10.82
CA ARG A 174 1.10 15.94 -11.08
C ARG A 174 0.98 14.78 -10.10
N ASP A 175 0.90 15.07 -8.80
CA ASP A 175 0.76 14.05 -7.74
C ASP A 175 -0.52 13.24 -7.94
N ALA A 176 -1.64 13.94 -8.19
CA ALA A 176 -2.93 13.29 -8.48
C ALA A 176 -2.85 12.42 -9.73
N ALA A 177 -2.20 12.87 -10.80
CA ALA A 177 -2.03 12.06 -12.01
C ALA A 177 -1.17 10.81 -11.77
N GLU A 178 -0.14 10.91 -10.92
CA GLU A 178 0.70 9.77 -10.53
C GLU A 178 -0.07 8.74 -9.72
N MET A 179 -0.80 9.17 -8.69
CA MET A 179 -1.68 8.32 -7.88
C MET A 179 -2.73 7.61 -8.74
N ARG A 180 -3.35 8.33 -9.69
CA ARG A 180 -4.34 7.75 -10.61
C ARG A 180 -3.75 6.72 -11.56
N ARG A 181 -2.54 6.97 -12.09
CA ARG A 181 -1.84 5.96 -12.91
C ARG A 181 -1.54 4.72 -12.09
N PHE A 182 -1.02 4.90 -10.88
CA PHE A 182 -0.75 3.79 -9.97
C PHE A 182 -2.02 2.99 -9.65
N TRP A 183 -3.13 3.68 -9.33
CA TRP A 183 -4.44 3.06 -9.12
C TRP A 183 -4.88 2.20 -10.31
N LEU A 184 -4.77 2.73 -11.53
CA LEU A 184 -5.16 2.00 -12.74
C LEU A 184 -4.29 0.77 -12.96
N THR A 185 -2.97 0.88 -12.80
CA THR A 185 -2.06 -0.27 -12.93
C THR A 185 -2.33 -1.32 -11.84
N TRP A 186 -2.51 -0.90 -10.59
CA TRP A 186 -2.87 -1.79 -9.48
C TRP A 186 -4.21 -2.50 -9.74
N ARG A 187 -5.23 -1.78 -10.23
CA ARG A 187 -6.53 -2.36 -10.58
C ARG A 187 -6.42 -3.34 -11.76
N LEU A 188 -5.56 -3.06 -12.74
CA LEU A 188 -5.27 -4.00 -13.84
C LEU A 188 -4.57 -5.27 -13.32
N ALA A 189 -3.65 -5.16 -12.36
CA ALA A 189 -3.05 -6.32 -11.71
C ALA A 189 -4.11 -7.20 -11.01
N LEU A 190 -5.09 -6.60 -10.32
CA LEU A 190 -6.20 -7.36 -9.74
C LEU A 190 -7.08 -8.04 -10.81
N LEU A 191 -7.32 -7.36 -11.92
CA LEU A 191 -8.05 -7.93 -13.05
C LEU A 191 -7.30 -9.12 -13.66
N GLU A 192 -5.97 -9.01 -13.80
CA GLU A 192 -5.11 -10.09 -14.29
C GLU A 192 -5.23 -11.32 -13.39
N LEU A 193 -4.96 -11.17 -12.09
CA LEU A 193 -5.06 -12.27 -11.11
C LEU A 193 -6.44 -12.94 -11.16
N ARG A 194 -7.50 -12.14 -11.17
CA ARG A 194 -8.86 -12.66 -11.28
C ARG A 194 -9.07 -13.48 -12.55
N THR A 195 -8.53 -13.01 -13.67
CA THR A 195 -8.65 -13.67 -14.97
C THR A 195 -7.87 -14.98 -14.96
N SER A 196 -6.64 -14.98 -14.44
CA SER A 196 -5.81 -16.18 -14.28
C SER A 196 -6.54 -17.25 -13.47
N PHE A 197 -7.09 -16.90 -12.30
CA PHE A 197 -7.82 -17.86 -11.46
C PHE A 197 -9.12 -18.37 -12.10
N ARG A 198 -9.81 -17.56 -12.90
CA ARG A 198 -11.01 -18.01 -13.62
C ARG A 198 -10.69 -18.96 -14.76
N ILE A 199 -9.55 -18.76 -15.43
CA ILE A 199 -9.10 -19.63 -16.52
C ILE A 199 -8.55 -20.96 -15.98
N GLY A 200 -7.69 -20.89 -14.95
CA GLY A 200 -7.11 -22.09 -14.34
C GLY A 200 -8.12 -22.93 -13.56
N GLY A 201 -9.04 -22.28 -12.84
CA GLY A 201 -10.04 -22.96 -12.02
C GLY A 201 -9.48 -23.54 -10.72
N ASP A 202 -8.31 -23.05 -10.29
CA ASP A 202 -7.45 -23.64 -9.26
C ASP A 202 -7.96 -23.46 -7.82
N LEU A 203 -9.01 -22.67 -7.61
CA LEU A 203 -9.57 -22.42 -6.28
C LEU A 203 -10.58 -23.50 -5.89
N THR A 204 -10.32 -24.13 -4.75
CA THR A 204 -11.11 -25.26 -4.22
C THR A 204 -12.29 -24.80 -3.38
N GLY A 205 -12.12 -23.76 -2.56
CA GLY A 205 -13.12 -23.25 -1.63
C GLY A 205 -13.86 -22.01 -2.10
N PHE A 206 -13.41 -21.38 -3.19
CA PHE A 206 -13.91 -20.09 -3.68
C PHE A 206 -14.31 -20.10 -5.16
N VAL A 207 -15.25 -19.23 -5.51
CA VAL A 207 -15.58 -18.87 -6.91
C VAL A 207 -15.46 -17.35 -7.05
N LEU A 208 -14.69 -16.90 -8.03
CA LEU A 208 -14.48 -15.47 -8.25
C LEU A 208 -15.68 -14.82 -8.94
N THR A 209 -16.15 -13.74 -8.34
CA THR A 209 -17.17 -12.83 -8.88
C THR A 209 -16.56 -11.78 -9.80
N ASP A 210 -17.42 -11.04 -10.51
CA ASP A 210 -17.01 -9.92 -11.36
C ASP A 210 -16.69 -8.62 -10.60
N ALA A 211 -16.81 -8.64 -9.27
CA ALA A 211 -16.53 -7.47 -8.44
C ALA A 211 -15.05 -7.07 -8.51
N LEU A 212 -14.81 -5.78 -8.78
CA LEU A 212 -13.50 -5.13 -8.78
C LEU A 212 -13.64 -3.75 -8.14
N PRO A 213 -12.54 -3.20 -7.59
CA PRO A 213 -12.51 -1.80 -7.19
C PRO A 213 -12.99 -0.87 -8.32
N PRO A 214 -13.58 0.29 -7.99
CA PRO A 214 -14.08 1.23 -8.99
C PRO A 214 -12.97 1.72 -9.94
N LEU A 215 -13.33 1.98 -11.19
CA LEU A 215 -12.35 2.41 -12.20
C LEU A 215 -11.79 3.80 -11.91
N GLU A 216 -12.66 4.75 -11.52
CA GLU A 216 -12.31 6.15 -11.31
C GLU A 216 -12.92 6.67 -9.99
N PRO A 217 -12.44 6.19 -8.82
CA PRO A 217 -12.98 6.58 -7.50
C PRO A 217 -12.86 8.08 -7.19
N TRP A 218 -11.99 8.80 -7.90
CA TRP A 218 -11.84 10.25 -7.77
C TRP A 218 -12.94 11.07 -8.46
N LYS A 219 -13.78 10.49 -9.33
CA LYS A 219 -14.87 11.22 -10.01
C LYS A 219 -16.19 11.19 -9.25
N LYS A 220 -16.52 10.04 -8.67
CA LYS A 220 -17.68 9.85 -7.81
C LYS A 220 -17.11 9.35 -6.49
N GLY A 221 -17.26 10.12 -5.41
CA GLY A 221 -16.76 9.72 -4.10
C GLY A 221 -17.19 8.29 -3.76
N LEU A 222 -16.33 7.55 -3.07
CA LEU A 222 -16.61 6.15 -2.70
C LEU A 222 -17.88 6.07 -1.85
N ASP A 223 -18.90 5.37 -2.34
CA ASP A 223 -20.06 5.01 -1.53
C ASP A 223 -19.81 3.68 -0.79
N ARG A 224 -20.63 3.38 0.22
CA ARG A 224 -20.52 2.11 0.99
C ARG A 224 -20.68 0.86 0.11
N LYS A 225 -21.31 0.98 -1.07
CA LYS A 225 -21.43 -0.13 -2.02
C LYS A 225 -20.15 -0.35 -2.81
N SER A 226 -19.46 0.72 -3.19
CA SER A 226 -18.15 0.68 -3.84
C SER A 226 -17.12 0.00 -2.94
N LEU A 227 -17.28 0.12 -1.61
CA LEU A 227 -16.42 -0.50 -0.61
C LEU A 227 -16.81 -1.95 -0.25
N ARG A 228 -17.89 -2.52 -0.81
CA ARG A 228 -18.30 -3.91 -0.61
C ARG A 228 -17.88 -4.76 -1.79
#